data_AF-L8WDX1-F1
#
_entry.id   AF-L8WDX1-F1
#
_cell.length_a   1.000
_cell.length_b   1.000
_cell.length_c   1.000
_cell.angle_alpha   90.00
_cell.angle_beta   90.00
_cell.angle_gamma   90.00
#
_symmetry.space_group_name_H-M   'P 1'
#
loop_
_entity.id
_entity.type
_entity.pdbx_description
1 polymer ?
#
loop_
_entity_poly.entity_id
_entity_poly.type
_entity_poly.pdbx_seq_one_letter_code
_entity_poly.pdbx_strand_id
1 'polypeptide(L)'
;MTIDEIALRIWDGVTGQDIHGPMMGHNFWVPCVRFSPDSTVVISGSIDSTVRVWDVSTGQQVTQLFQGDRSIVSVGISPDGHRVVCGSLDGTIFILDRHGGTTLVGPIDAHKGPIFSVEFSPDGKRLVSGSSDKSVVIWDAETGKQLVVCGESDGATILCACGTRRTASLYTVL
;
A
#
# COMPACT_ATOMS: atom_id res chain seq x y z
N MET A 1 -3.12 20.94 22.94
CA MET A 1 -3.23 19.89 21.92
C MET A 1 -2.04 18.99 22.12
N THR A 2 -2.24 17.91 22.86
CA THR A 2 -1.30 16.79 22.89
C THR A 2 -1.15 16.31 21.45
N ILE A 3 0.09 16.11 21.00
CA ILE A 3 0.35 15.43 19.73
C ILE A 3 -0.40 14.11 19.84
N ASP A 4 -1.49 13.95 19.07
CA ASP A 4 -2.18 12.69 18.97
C ASP A 4 -1.11 11.65 18.60
N GLU A 5 -0.95 10.65 19.46
CA GLU A 5 0.04 9.59 19.27
C GLU A 5 -0.15 8.99 17.88
N ILE A 6 0.91 8.97 17.06
CA ILE A 6 0.86 8.39 15.72
C ILE A 6 0.66 6.89 15.87
N ALA A 7 -0.58 6.45 15.70
CA ALA A 7 -1.01 5.10 15.95
C ALA A 7 -1.96 4.61 14.86
N LEU A 8 -1.92 3.31 14.60
CA LEU A 8 -3.02 2.64 13.92
C LEU A 8 -4.08 2.23 14.95
N ARG A 9 -5.31 2.05 14.51
CA ARG A 9 -6.41 1.50 15.32
C ARG A 9 -7.23 0.55 14.45
N ILE A 10 -7.84 -0.44 15.08
CA ILE A 10 -8.75 -1.38 14.42
C ILE A 10 -10.10 -1.26 15.13
N TRP A 11 -11.14 -0.98 14.36
CA TRP A 11 -12.50 -0.87 14.86
C TRP A 11 -13.34 -2.04 14.37
N ASP A 12 -14.24 -2.49 15.23
CA ASP A 12 -15.30 -3.40 14.83
C ASP A 12 -16.27 -2.68 13.89
N GLY A 13 -16.47 -3.23 12.69
CA GLY A 13 -17.26 -2.58 11.63
C GLY A 13 -18.76 -2.53 11.91
N VAL A 14 -19.26 -3.26 12.91
CA VAL A 14 -20.68 -3.31 13.27
C VAL A 14 -20.99 -2.35 14.41
N THR A 15 -20.15 -2.36 15.45
CA THR A 15 -20.34 -1.63 16.71
C THR A 15 -19.57 -0.31 16.74
N GLY A 16 -18.57 -0.13 15.88
CA GLY A 16 -17.66 1.03 15.89
C GLY A 16 -16.71 1.05 17.09
N GLN A 17 -16.65 -0.02 17.88
CA GLN A 17 -15.77 -0.09 19.04
C GLN A 17 -14.31 -0.32 18.61
N ASP A 18 -13.40 0.41 19.25
CA ASP A 18 -11.96 0.16 19.12
C ASP A 18 -11.61 -1.16 19.81
N ILE A 19 -11.06 -2.11 19.04
CA ILE A 19 -10.83 -3.49 19.49
C ILE A 19 -9.56 -3.58 20.36
N HIS A 20 -8.51 -2.85 19.99
CA HIS A 20 -7.17 -2.98 20.59
C HIS A 20 -6.61 -1.69 21.19
N GLY A 21 -7.25 -0.55 20.95
CA GLY A 21 -6.68 0.75 21.27
C GLY A 21 -5.59 1.17 20.27
N PRO A 22 -4.76 2.17 20.62
CA PRO A 22 -3.69 2.64 19.75
C PRO A 22 -2.59 1.59 19.58
N MET A 23 -2.37 1.17 18.34
CA MET A 23 -1.27 0.29 17.93
C MET A 23 -0.06 1.14 17.54
N MET A 24 0.88 1.25 18.48
CA MET A 24 2.08 2.10 18.38
C MET A 24 3.22 1.41 17.64
N GLY A 25 4.01 2.18 16.89
CA GLY A 25 5.27 1.68 16.32
C GLY A 25 5.87 2.56 15.24
N HIS A 26 5.03 3.20 14.43
CA HIS A 26 5.51 4.19 13.46
C HIS A 26 5.94 5.49 14.13
N ASN A 27 7.00 6.09 13.62
CA ASN A 27 7.55 7.35 14.14
C ASN A 27 7.05 8.58 13.38
N PHE A 28 6.34 8.38 12.25
CA PHE A 28 5.77 9.45 11.44
C PHE A 28 4.44 8.99 10.81
N TRP A 29 3.71 9.95 10.22
CA TRP A 29 2.40 9.74 9.59
C TRP A 29 2.34 8.46 8.76
N VAL A 30 1.20 7.77 8.88
CA VAL A 30 0.88 6.51 8.21
C VAL A 30 -0.15 6.81 7.11
N PRO A 31 0.27 7.23 5.90
CA PRO A 31 -0.64 7.62 4.82
C PRO A 31 -1.38 6.44 4.20
N CYS A 32 -0.94 5.19 4.43
CA CYS A 32 -1.51 4.03 3.77
C CYS A 32 -1.53 2.78 4.67
N VAL A 33 -2.64 2.05 4.56
CA VAL A 33 -2.86 0.77 5.23
C VAL A 33 -3.63 -0.17 4.30
N ARG A 34 -3.42 -1.49 4.43
CA ARG A 34 -4.20 -2.49 3.69
C ARG A 34 -4.35 -3.78 4.48
N PHE A 35 -5.58 -4.32 4.54
CA PHE A 35 -5.80 -5.68 5.05
C PHE A 35 -5.26 -6.71 4.07
N SER A 36 -4.67 -7.77 4.62
CA SER A 36 -4.38 -9.00 3.89
C SER A 36 -5.66 -9.66 3.34
N PRO A 37 -5.59 -10.42 2.23
CA PRO A 37 -6.76 -11.06 1.63
C PRO A 37 -7.50 -12.04 2.57
N ASP A 38 -6.79 -12.65 3.51
CA ASP A 38 -7.32 -13.52 4.56
C ASP A 38 -7.72 -12.76 5.83
N SER A 39 -7.51 -11.44 5.87
CA SER A 39 -7.86 -10.53 6.97
C SER A 39 -7.17 -10.84 8.30
N THR A 40 -6.06 -11.58 8.26
CA THR A 40 -5.32 -11.95 9.48
C THR A 40 -4.33 -10.86 9.90
N VAL A 41 -3.81 -10.11 8.94
CA VAL A 41 -2.88 -9.00 9.17
C VAL A 41 -3.27 -7.70 8.44
N VAL A 42 -2.83 -6.57 8.97
CA VAL A 42 -2.79 -5.26 8.30
C VAL A 42 -1.35 -4.94 7.93
N ILE A 43 -1.14 -4.38 6.75
CA ILE A 43 0.14 -3.81 6.33
C ILE A 43 0.02 -2.30 6.29
N SER A 44 1.01 -1.60 6.85
CA SER A 44 1.08 -0.15 6.85
C SER A 44 2.38 0.34 6.23
N GLY A 45 2.32 1.44 5.48
CA GLY A 45 3.47 2.20 5.03
C GLY A 45 3.48 3.58 5.67
N SER A 46 4.66 4.08 5.99
CA SER A 46 4.84 5.37 6.66
C SER A 46 5.91 6.24 6.02
N ILE A 47 5.78 7.54 6.27
CA ILE A 47 6.81 8.54 5.97
C ILE A 47 8.09 8.32 6.80
N ASP A 48 8.04 7.52 7.87
CA ASP A 48 9.23 7.05 8.60
C ASP A 48 10.10 6.04 7.81
N SER A 49 9.74 5.81 6.55
CA SER A 49 10.41 4.91 5.60
C SER A 49 10.36 3.44 6.01
N THR A 50 9.33 3.05 6.79
CA THR A 50 9.06 1.66 7.15
C THR A 50 7.77 1.12 6.56
N VAL A 51 7.76 -0.19 6.35
CA VAL A 51 6.56 -1.00 6.12
C VAL A 51 6.43 -1.98 7.26
N ARG A 52 5.26 -2.02 7.91
CA ARG A 52 5.01 -2.85 9.10
C ARG A 52 3.81 -3.76 8.89
N VAL A 53 3.84 -4.91 9.55
CA VAL A 53 2.76 -5.90 9.56
C VAL A 53 2.21 -6.00 10.98
N TRP A 54 0.89 -5.94 11.10
CA TRP A 54 0.15 -5.94 12.36
C TRP A 54 -0.81 -7.11 12.38
N ASP A 55 -0.86 -7.86 13.47
CA ASP A 55 -1.81 -8.94 13.65
C ASP A 55 -3.18 -8.35 14.02
N VAL A 56 -4.21 -8.70 13.26
CA VAL A 56 -5.57 -8.16 13.43
C VAL A 56 -6.21 -8.65 14.73
N SER A 57 -5.88 -9.87 15.16
CA SER A 57 -6.50 -10.50 16.32
C SER A 57 -5.96 -10.01 17.66
N THR A 58 -4.72 -9.52 17.68
CA THR A 58 -4.01 -9.09 18.89
C THR A 58 -3.67 -7.61 18.92
N GLY A 59 -3.71 -6.93 17.76
CA GLY A 59 -3.29 -5.54 17.62
C GLY A 59 -1.78 -5.32 17.76
N GLN A 60 -0.99 -6.40 17.81
CA GLN A 60 0.46 -6.32 17.96
C GLN A 60 1.15 -6.24 16.60
N GLN A 61 2.29 -5.55 16.56
CA GLN A 61 3.18 -5.62 15.42
C GLN A 61 3.80 -7.03 15.32
N VAL A 62 3.61 -7.68 14.18
CA VAL A 62 4.22 -8.98 13.85
C VAL A 62 5.65 -8.79 13.40
N THR A 63 5.86 -7.87 12.45
CA THR A 63 7.19 -7.62 11.89
C THR A 63 7.30 -6.22 11.29
N GLN A 64 8.52 -5.68 11.30
CA GLN A 64 8.89 -4.56 10.43
C GLN A 64 9.41 -5.15 9.12
N LEU A 65 8.53 -5.16 8.11
CA LEU A 65 8.78 -5.81 6.82
C LEU A 65 9.88 -5.12 6.01
N PHE A 66 10.03 -3.80 6.19
CA PHE A 66 11.01 -3.00 5.48
C PHE A 66 11.44 -1.78 6.31
N GLN A 67 12.72 -1.41 6.16
CA GLN A 67 13.30 -0.15 6.60
C GLN A 67 14.20 0.36 5.49
N GLY A 68 13.90 1.55 4.98
CA GLY A 68 14.71 2.21 3.97
C GLY A 68 14.87 3.70 4.26
N ASP A 69 15.08 4.45 3.19
CA ASP A 69 15.29 5.89 3.15
C ASP A 69 14.20 6.65 2.37
N ARG A 70 13.12 5.96 1.99
CA ARG A 70 12.03 6.50 1.17
C ARG A 70 10.72 6.45 1.94
N SER A 71 10.05 7.60 1.99
CA SER A 71 8.70 7.73 2.53
C SER A 71 7.70 6.90 1.74
N ILE A 72 6.98 6.00 2.41
CA ILE A 72 5.99 5.11 1.78
C ILE A 72 4.62 5.77 1.87
N VAL A 73 3.98 5.97 0.71
CA VAL A 73 2.69 6.69 0.60
C VAL A 73 1.56 5.83 0.04
N SER A 74 1.87 4.67 -0.53
CA SER A 74 0.86 3.69 -0.91
C SER A 74 1.39 2.26 -0.75
N VAL A 75 0.50 1.35 -0.38
CA VAL A 75 0.79 -0.09 -0.27
C VAL A 75 -0.32 -0.91 -0.91
N GLY A 76 0.07 -2.02 -1.54
CA GLY A 76 -0.80 -3.01 -2.15
C GLY A 76 -0.38 -4.43 -1.73
N ILE A 77 -1.34 -5.36 -1.66
CA ILE A 77 -1.07 -6.77 -1.34
C ILE A 77 -1.58 -7.60 -2.51
N SER A 78 -0.74 -8.53 -2.95
CA SER A 78 -1.09 -9.49 -4.00
C SER A 78 -2.28 -10.39 -3.59
N PRO A 79 -3.05 -10.92 -4.55
CA PRO A 79 -4.24 -11.72 -4.25
C PRO A 79 -3.96 -13.00 -3.44
N ASP A 80 -2.78 -13.58 -3.60
CA ASP A 80 -2.30 -14.73 -2.82
C ASP A 80 -1.78 -14.33 -1.43
N GLY A 81 -1.62 -13.03 -1.18
CA GLY A 81 -1.11 -12.46 0.07
C GLY A 81 0.41 -12.46 0.18
N HIS A 82 1.17 -13.10 -0.71
CA HIS A 82 2.59 -13.35 -0.49
C HIS A 82 3.48 -12.13 -0.78
N ARG A 83 3.01 -11.21 -1.61
CA ARG A 83 3.78 -10.03 -2.05
C ARG A 83 3.12 -8.73 -1.63
N VAL A 84 3.95 -7.76 -1.28
CA VAL A 84 3.56 -6.39 -0.93
C VAL A 84 4.21 -5.43 -1.92
N VAL A 85 3.41 -4.64 -2.63
CA VAL A 85 3.92 -3.54 -3.47
C VAL A 85 3.90 -2.26 -2.65
N CYS A 86 4.97 -1.47 -2.76
CA CYS A 86 5.13 -0.19 -2.09
C CYS A 86 5.33 0.90 -3.13
N GLY A 87 4.57 1.98 -3.03
CA GLY A 87 4.76 3.22 -3.77
C GLY A 87 5.27 4.32 -2.85
N SER A 88 6.35 4.98 -3.23
CA SER A 88 6.99 6.01 -2.43
C SER A 88 6.62 7.43 -2.87
N LEU A 89 6.95 8.39 -1.99
CA LEU A 89 6.79 9.82 -2.24
C LEU A 89 7.72 10.32 -3.35
N ASP A 90 8.83 9.64 -3.60
CA ASP A 90 9.84 10.03 -4.60
C ASP A 90 9.62 9.37 -5.98
N GLY A 91 8.52 8.65 -6.18
CA GLY A 91 8.21 8.03 -7.46
C GLY A 91 8.81 6.63 -7.66
N THR A 92 9.28 6.00 -6.60
CA THR A 92 9.85 4.64 -6.62
C THR A 92 8.79 3.57 -6.32
N ILE A 93 8.85 2.46 -7.05
CA ILE A 93 8.12 1.23 -6.74
C ILE A 93 9.09 0.12 -6.34
N PHE A 94 8.69 -0.70 -5.38
CA PHE A 94 9.33 -1.98 -5.10
C PHE A 94 8.32 -3.00 -4.56
N ILE A 95 8.65 -4.28 -4.72
CA ILE A 95 7.84 -5.40 -4.25
C ILE A 95 8.64 -6.19 -3.22
N LEU A 96 8.03 -6.47 -2.08
CA LEU A 96 8.59 -7.25 -0.98
C LEU A 96 7.92 -8.62 -0.91
N ASP A 97 8.67 -9.65 -0.52
CA ASP A 97 8.10 -10.87 0.05
C ASP A 97 7.56 -10.54 1.44
N ARG A 98 6.26 -10.78 1.67
CA ARG A 98 5.59 -10.53 2.96
C ARG A 98 6.16 -11.38 4.09
N HIS A 99 6.69 -12.57 3.80
CA HIS A 99 7.11 -13.52 4.84
C HIS A 99 8.60 -13.37 5.15
N GLY A 100 9.43 -13.21 4.14
CA GLY A 100 10.88 -13.01 4.29
C GLY A 100 11.32 -11.56 4.45
N GLY A 101 10.51 -10.58 4.05
CA GLY A 101 10.88 -9.15 4.05
C GLY A 101 11.92 -8.78 2.99
N THR A 102 12.30 -9.71 2.11
CA THR A 102 13.27 -9.46 1.04
C THR A 102 12.61 -8.74 -0.13
N THR A 103 13.32 -7.80 -0.75
CA THR A 103 12.90 -7.19 -2.01
C THR A 103 12.93 -8.22 -3.14
N LEU A 104 11.76 -8.47 -3.74
CA LEU A 104 11.58 -9.35 -4.89
C LEU A 104 11.80 -8.60 -6.21
N VAL A 105 11.30 -7.37 -6.30
CA VAL A 105 11.37 -6.53 -7.50
C VAL A 105 11.66 -5.09 -7.11
N GLY A 106 12.52 -4.43 -7.88
CA GLY A 106 12.90 -3.04 -7.68
C GLY A 106 14.15 -2.85 -6.80
N PRO A 107 14.47 -1.60 -6.45
CA PRO A 107 13.70 -0.38 -6.70
C PRO A 107 13.56 -0.04 -8.19
N ILE A 108 12.42 0.54 -8.56
CA ILE A 108 12.12 1.01 -9.92
C ILE A 108 11.80 2.50 -9.82
N ASP A 109 12.54 3.34 -10.54
CA ASP A 109 12.20 4.76 -10.75
C ASP A 109 10.99 4.84 -11.69
N ALA A 110 9.81 4.65 -11.11
CA ALA A 110 8.57 4.40 -11.84
C ALA A 110 7.90 5.69 -12.33
N HIS A 111 8.03 6.76 -11.56
CA HIS A 111 7.30 8.02 -11.74
C HIS A 111 8.18 9.22 -11.41
N LYS A 112 7.81 10.40 -11.91
CA LYS A 112 8.49 11.68 -11.62
C LYS A 112 7.95 12.39 -10.38
N GLY A 113 7.03 11.75 -9.66
CA GLY A 113 6.38 12.31 -8.48
C GLY A 113 5.75 11.23 -7.60
N PRO A 114 5.18 11.62 -6.45
CA PRO A 114 4.53 10.73 -5.50
C PRO A 114 3.56 9.71 -6.10
N ILE A 115 3.70 8.45 -5.69
CA ILE A 115 2.82 7.35 -6.12
C ILE A 115 1.71 7.16 -5.10
N PHE A 116 0.59 7.84 -5.31
CA PHE A 116 -0.54 7.81 -4.39
C PHE A 116 -1.33 6.51 -4.42
N SER A 117 -1.16 5.68 -5.45
CA SER A 117 -1.90 4.43 -5.59
C SER A 117 -1.03 3.35 -6.22
N VAL A 118 -1.05 2.15 -5.61
CA VAL A 118 -0.52 0.91 -6.17
C VAL A 118 -1.48 -0.24 -5.91
N GLU A 119 -1.67 -1.12 -6.91
CA GLU A 119 -2.54 -2.28 -6.77
C GLU A 119 -2.13 -3.43 -7.70
N PHE A 120 -2.25 -4.67 -7.21
CA PHE A 120 -2.10 -5.86 -8.03
C PHE A 120 -3.37 -6.14 -8.82
N SER A 121 -3.22 -6.68 -10.03
CA SER A 121 -4.34 -7.29 -10.74
C SER A 121 -4.89 -8.49 -9.96
N PRO A 122 -6.17 -8.89 -10.19
CA PRO A 122 -6.77 -10.04 -9.50
C PRO A 122 -6.05 -11.38 -9.73
N ASP A 123 -5.30 -11.51 -10.82
CA ASP A 123 -4.45 -12.69 -11.09
C ASP A 123 -3.02 -12.54 -10.53
N GLY A 124 -2.69 -11.40 -9.93
CA GLY A 124 -1.39 -11.08 -9.34
C GLY A 124 -0.27 -10.87 -10.35
N LYS A 125 -0.53 -10.94 -11.65
CA LYS A 125 0.53 -10.88 -12.68
C LYS A 125 0.93 -9.47 -13.06
N ARG A 126 0.09 -8.49 -12.76
CA ARG A 126 0.31 -7.09 -13.10
C ARG A 126 0.19 -6.21 -11.86
N LEU A 127 0.84 -5.06 -11.95
CA LEU A 127 0.68 -3.96 -11.03
C LEU A 127 0.18 -2.75 -11.80
N VAL A 128 -0.65 -1.92 -11.16
CA VAL A 128 -0.94 -0.57 -11.61
C VAL A 128 -0.36 0.41 -10.60
N SER A 129 0.20 1.52 -11.08
CA SER A 129 0.60 2.65 -10.26
C SER A 129 0.02 3.96 -10.79
N GLY A 130 -0.36 4.83 -9.87
CA GLY A 130 -0.89 6.16 -10.15
C GLY A 130 -0.10 7.23 -9.42
N SER A 131 0.26 8.29 -10.14
CA SER A 131 1.18 9.32 -9.63
C SER A 131 0.68 10.74 -9.82
N SER A 132 1.22 11.66 -9.01
CA SER A 132 1.05 13.10 -9.18
C SER A 132 1.63 13.64 -10.50
N ASP A 133 2.47 12.87 -11.18
CA ASP A 133 3.00 13.22 -12.51
C ASP A 133 1.95 13.07 -13.64
N LYS A 134 0.70 12.75 -13.26
CA LYS A 134 -0.47 12.58 -14.13
C LYS A 134 -0.44 11.31 -14.98
N SER A 135 0.52 10.41 -14.75
CA SER A 135 0.59 9.13 -15.43
C SER A 135 0.03 7.98 -14.61
N VAL A 136 -0.48 6.99 -15.33
CA VAL A 136 -0.87 5.67 -14.83
C VAL A 136 -0.01 4.65 -15.56
N VAL A 137 0.66 3.76 -14.83
CA VAL A 137 1.56 2.78 -15.44
C VAL A 137 1.15 1.38 -15.04
N ILE A 138 1.10 0.49 -16.02
CA ILE A 138 0.90 -0.95 -15.81
C ILE A 138 2.25 -1.63 -15.93
N TRP A 139 2.57 -2.48 -14.96
CA TRP A 139 3.84 -3.20 -14.86
C TRP A 139 3.60 -4.70 -14.86
N ASP A 140 4.59 -5.45 -15.34
CA ASP A 140 4.73 -6.86 -15.02
C ASP A 140 5.15 -7.00 -13.55
N ALA A 141 4.34 -7.70 -12.76
CA ALA A 141 4.55 -7.81 -11.31
C ALA A 141 5.71 -8.74 -10.92
N GLU A 142 6.16 -9.59 -11.83
CA GLU A 142 7.26 -10.53 -11.58
C GLU A 142 8.60 -9.90 -11.94
N THR A 143 8.65 -9.15 -13.04
CA THR A 143 9.91 -8.59 -13.55
C THR A 143 10.08 -7.10 -13.30
N GLY A 144 9.01 -6.39 -12.89
CA GLY A 144 9.03 -4.93 -12.77
C GLY A 144 9.11 -4.20 -14.11
N LYS A 145 8.82 -4.87 -15.23
CA LYS A 145 8.91 -4.25 -16.56
C LYS A 145 7.67 -3.42 -16.81
N GLN A 146 7.87 -2.19 -17.28
CA GLN A 146 6.78 -1.34 -17.76
C GLN A 146 6.10 -1.98 -18.98
N LEU A 147 4.78 -2.12 -18.94
CA LEU A 147 3.96 -2.68 -20.01
C LEU A 147 3.19 -1.59 -20.77
N VAL A 148 2.57 -0.66 -20.04
CA VAL A 148 1.70 0.39 -20.60
C VAL A 148 1.82 1.66 -19.78
N VAL A 149 1.82 2.83 -20.43
CA VAL A 149 1.70 4.15 -19.79
C VAL A 149 0.48 4.86 -20.36
N CYS A 150 -0.33 5.42 -19.49
CA CYS A 150 -1.51 6.23 -19.82
C CYS A 150 -1.39 7.62 -19.17
N GLY A 151 -1.89 8.67 -19.83
CA GLY A 151 -2.10 9.99 -19.18
C GLY A 151 -1.06 11.08 -19.42
N GLU A 152 -0.25 11.01 -20.47
CA GLU A 152 0.78 12.05 -20.74
C GLU A 152 0.23 13.46 -21.08
N SER A 153 -1.09 13.64 -21.23
CA SER A 153 -1.69 14.97 -21.38
C SER A 153 -3.12 15.01 -20.82
N ASP A 154 -3.29 15.89 -19.83
CA ASP A 154 -4.54 16.31 -19.15
C ASP A 154 -5.20 15.35 -18.14
N GLY A 155 -4.83 15.54 -16.87
CA GLY A 155 -5.80 15.53 -15.77
C GLY A 155 -6.24 14.18 -15.19
N ALA A 156 -5.43 13.12 -15.30
CA ALA A 156 -5.74 11.86 -14.62
C ALA A 156 -5.65 12.01 -13.08
N THR A 157 -6.79 12.25 -12.44
CA THR A 157 -6.95 12.07 -10.98
C THR A 157 -7.19 10.58 -10.72
N ILE A 158 -6.27 9.89 -10.05
CA ILE A 158 -6.54 8.52 -9.58
C ILE A 158 -7.01 8.56 -8.14
N LEU A 159 -8.24 8.09 -7.92
CA LEU A 159 -8.71 7.55 -6.65
C LEU A 159 -8.70 6.02 -6.80
N CYS A 160 -7.91 5.29 -6.02
CA CYS A 160 -8.20 3.87 -5.78
C CYS A 160 -8.81 3.72 -4.39
N ALA A 161 -10.05 3.25 -4.35
CA ALA A 161 -10.66 2.65 -3.18
C ALA A 161 -11.46 1.44 -3.68
N CYS A 162 -11.28 0.27 -3.06
CA CYS A 162 -12.37 -0.40 -2.34
C CYS A 162 -11.96 -1.81 -1.87
N GLY A 163 -12.04 -2.01 -0.55
CA GLY A 163 -13.04 -2.87 0.10
C GLY A 163 -13.19 -4.33 -0.37
N THR A 164 -13.00 -5.22 0.58
CA THR A 164 -13.14 -6.67 0.47
C THR A 164 -14.52 -7.11 -0.04
N ARG A 165 -14.46 -8.15 -0.90
CA ARG A 165 -15.47 -9.14 -1.28
C ARG A 165 -16.91 -8.88 -0.79
N ARG A 166 -17.64 -7.98 -1.44
CA ARG A 166 -19.04 -8.22 -1.91
C ARG A 166 -19.62 -7.11 -2.78
N THR A 167 -19.01 -5.95 -2.87
CA THR A 167 -19.27 -4.94 -3.92
C THR A 167 -18.03 -4.06 -4.08
N ALA A 168 -17.07 -4.48 -4.90
CA ALA A 168 -16.03 -3.58 -5.38
C ALA A 168 -16.60 -2.86 -6.62
N SER A 169 -17.26 -1.73 -6.42
CA SER A 169 -17.57 -0.83 -7.53
C SER A 169 -16.28 -0.12 -7.91
N LEU A 170 -15.67 -0.53 -9.04
CA LEU A 170 -14.73 0.34 -9.76
C LEU A 170 -15.46 1.62 -10.13
N TYR A 171 -15.16 2.73 -9.48
CA TYR A 171 -15.47 4.03 -10.06
C TYR A 171 -14.46 4.29 -11.18
N THR A 172 -14.88 3.96 -12.40
CA THR A 172 -14.30 4.55 -13.62
C THR A 172 -14.81 5.99 -13.69
N VAL A 173 -13.91 6.97 -13.75
CA VAL A 173 -14.28 8.32 -14.19
C VAL A 173 -14.41 8.27 -15.71
N LEU A 174 -15.63 8.46 -16.23
CA LEU A 174 -15.88 8.91 -17.60
C LEU A 174 -15.71 10.43 -17.66
#